data_AF-A0A958BM82-F1
#
_entry.id   AF-A0A958BM82-F1
#
_cell.length_a   1.000
_cell.length_b   1.000
_cell.length_c   1.000
_cell.angle_alpha   90.00
_cell.angle_beta   90.00
_cell.angle_gamma   90.00
#
_symmetry.space_group_name_H-M   'P 1'
#
loop_
_entity.id
_entity.type
_entity.pdbx_description
1 polymer ?
#
loop_
_entity_poly.entity_id
_entity_poly.type
_entity_poly.pdbx_seq_one_letter_code
_entity_poly.pdbx_strand_id
1 'polypeptide(L)' 'RDQHVLLVDDVYTTGATVNECTKVLLREGKAARVDVLCVARAVKG' A
#
# COMPACT_ATOMS: atom_id res chain seq x y z
N ARG A 1 0.54 0.00 19.13
CA ARG A 1 0.61 1.37 18.56
C ARG A 1 2.08 1.57 18.17
N ASP A 2 2.36 2.24 17.04
CA ASP A 2 3.71 2.37 16.43
C ASP A 2 4.12 1.25 15.46
N GLN A 3 3.16 0.54 14.85
CA GLN A 3 3.48 -0.45 13.82
C GLN A 3 3.75 0.23 12.47
N HIS A 4 4.90 -0.11 11.88
CA HIS A 4 5.22 0.19 10.48
C HIS A 4 4.88 -1.02 9.64
N VAL A 5 3.97 -0.86 8.67
CA VAL A 5 3.48 -1.96 7.83
C VAL A 5 4.07 -1.82 6.44
N LEU A 6 4.67 -2.90 5.92
CA LEU A 6 5.07 -3.00 4.52
C LEU A 6 4.03 -3.81 3.76
N LEU A 7 3.29 -3.17 2.86
CA LEU A 7 2.41 -3.84 1.92
C LEU A 7 3.25 -4.33 0.73
N VAL A 8 3.21 -5.64 0.48
CA VAL A 8 3.92 -6.27 -0.64
C VAL A 8 2.90 -6.73 -1.67
N ASP A 9 3.13 -6.36 -2.92
CA ASP A 9 2.29 -6.74 -4.06
C ASP A 9 3.17 -7.09 -5.28
N ASP A 10 2.60 -7.71 -6.30
CA ASP A 10 3.35 -8.03 -7.52
C ASP A 10 3.46 -6.83 -8.47
N VAL A 11 2.34 -6.17 -8.79
CA VAL A 11 2.25 -5.13 -9.82
C VAL A 11 1.44 -3.91 -9.33
N TYR A 12 2.09 -2.75 -9.30
CA TYR A 12 1.41 -1.48 -9.09
C TYR A 12 0.84 -0.94 -10.40
N THR A 13 -0.48 -0.77 -10.49
CA THR A 13 -1.15 -0.22 -11.67
C THR A 13 -1.53 1.26 -11.46
N THR A 14 -2.83 1.57 -11.34
CA THR A 14 -3.34 2.92 -11.04
C THR A 14 -3.16 3.30 -9.57
N GLY A 15 -2.87 2.33 -8.71
CA GLY A 15 -2.79 2.50 -7.27
C GLY A 15 -4.10 2.35 -6.52
N ALA A 16 -5.22 2.02 -7.19
CA ALA A 16 -6.52 1.86 -6.53
C ALA A 16 -6.48 0.86 -5.36
N THR A 17 -5.91 -0.33 -5.58
CA THR A 17 -5.77 -1.37 -4.55
C THR A 17 -4.93 -0.89 -3.37
N VAL A 18 -3.75 -0.34 -3.66
CA VAL A 18 -2.82 0.18 -2.63
C VAL A 18 -3.46 1.31 -1.81
N ASN A 19 -4.22 2.20 -2.46
CA ASN A 19 -4.88 3.33 -1.79
C ASN A 19 -5.94 2.86 -0.80
N GLU A 20 -6.79 1.90 -1.17
CA GLU A 20 -7.81 1.39 -0.24
C GLU A 20 -7.17 0.59 0.90
N CYS A 21 -6.19 -0.26 0.63
CA CYS A 21 -5.48 -1.01 1.67
C CYS A 21 -4.76 -0.09 2.66
N THR A 22 -4.00 0.89 2.17
CA THR A 22 -3.28 1.85 3.02
C THR A 22 -4.24 2.69 3.87
N LYS A 23 -5.39 3.09 3.32
CA LYS A 23 -6.42 3.85 4.04
C LYS A 23 -7.02 3.07 5.20
N VAL A 24 -7.34 1.78 4.99
CA VAL A 24 -7.83 0.89 6.06
C VAL A 24 -6.75 0.66 7.12
N LEU A 25 -5.51 0.35 6.70
CA LEU A 25 -4.40 0.10 7.63
C LEU A 25 -4.06 1.31 8.50
N LEU A 26 -4.06 2.51 7.93
CA LEU A 26 -3.78 3.75 8.66
C LEU A 26 -4.93 4.14 9.59
N ARG A 27 -6.19 4.11 9.10
CA ARG A 27 -7.34 4.65 9.85
C ARG A 27 -7.91 3.65 10.84
N GLU A 28 -8.17 2.43 10.39
CA GLU A 28 -8.83 1.39 11.18
C GLU A 28 -7.80 0.52 11.89
N GLY A 29 -6.74 0.14 11.16
CA GLY A 29 -5.62 -0.64 11.70
C GLY A 29 -4.70 0.14 12.65
N LYS A 30 -4.78 1.47 12.65
CA LYS A 30 -3.94 2.38 13.47
C LYS A 30 -2.43 2.16 13.25
N ALA A 31 -2.04 1.79 12.04
CA ALA A 31 -0.64 1.77 11.64
C ALA A 31 -0.06 3.20 11.71
N ALA A 32 1.18 3.33 12.19
CA ALA A 32 1.86 4.62 12.24
C ALA A 32 2.41 5.02 10.87
N ARG A 33 2.74 4.02 10.04
CA ARG A 33 3.25 4.18 8.68
C ARG A 33 2.88 2.96 7.85
N VAL A 34 2.59 3.19 6.57
CA VAL A 34 2.43 2.13 5.57
C VAL A 34 3.36 2.44 4.39
N ASP A 35 4.28 1.53 4.10
CA ASP A 35 5.11 1.54 2.90
C ASP A 35 4.61 0.49 1.92
N VAL A 36 4.93 0.66 0.63
CA VAL A 36 4.46 -0.23 -0.43
C VAL A 36 5.64 -0.66 -1.29
N LEU A 37 5.79 -1.98 -1.48
CA LEU A 37 6.79 -2.57 -2.36
C LEU A 37 6.09 -3.43 -3.42
N CYS A 38 6.38 -3.12 -4.69
CA CYS A 38 5.91 -3.91 -5.82
C CYS A 38 7.07 -4.27 -6.73
N VAL A 39 7.03 -5.46 -7.34
CA VAL A 39 8.08 -5.93 -8.27
C VAL A 39 8.02 -5.17 -9.59
N ALA A 40 6.81 -4.81 -10.04
CA ALA A 40 6.62 -4.04 -11.27
C ALA A 40 5.63 -2.89 -11.09
N ARG A 41 5.72 -1.91 -12.00
CA ARG A 41 4.73 -0.85 -12.17
C ARG A 41 4.21 -0.88 -13.59
N ALA A 42 2.91 -1.10 -13.76
CA ALA A 42 2.25 -0.96 -15.04
C ALA A 42 2.06 0.53 -15.36
N VAL A 43 2.68 0.99 -16.44
CA VAL A 43 2.49 2.33 -16.99
C VAL A 43 1.55 2.25 -18.18
N LYS A 44 0.67 3.23 -18.35
CA LYS A 44 -0.09 3.37 -19.60
C LYS A 44 0.88 3.88 -20.67
N GLY A 45 0.90 3.20 -21.81
CA GLY A 45 1.54 3.68 -23.04
C GLY A 45 0.74 4.79 -23.69
#